data_AF-A0A8K0WLK5-F1
#
_entry.id   AF-A0A8K0WLK5-F1
#
_cell.length_a   1.000
_cell.length_b   1.000
_cell.length_c   1.000
_cell.angle_alpha   90.00
_cell.angle_beta   90.00
_cell.angle_gamma   90.00
#
_symmetry.space_group_name_H-M   'P 1'
#
loop_
_entity.id
_entity.type
_entity.pdbx_description
1 polymer ?
#
loop_
_entity_poly.entity_id
_entity_poly.type
_entity_poly.pdbx_seq_one_letter_code
_entity_poly.pdbx_strand_id
1 'polypeptide(L)'
;MVRQGAKHLAFVSRSGADSPAAAQTVQELQAQGAKPLVLRADITKRGDLERALLEIDPSTPVRGVINAASVFRGGLFSKATVDAWREVVDTKVKGSLMLHELLKDKPLDFFVMTSSVASALGSSGQTNYSAANSFLDSLARHRHSQGLPAVSLILPAIFGIGHIAENRELEKAIQIKGMYGIREEEMLQAFEVAMTQQSSLPAGTDHIIVGLQPRRIGPAVRAAGAAMLSKENPRLNWVATVTAGQAVGSGSGGGSGGGGAEEVRTALARADGKEEAASVASHGLDSMIGAEFRNWIFREFQVNVPFQQLLAGSLTIAQLAGMICEQASS
;
A
#
# COMPACT_ATOMS: atom_id res chain seq x y z
N MET A 1 6.16 18.30 13.13
CA MET A 1 5.79 19.60 12.53
C MET A 1 6.42 20.79 13.24
N VAL A 2 6.14 21.08 14.52
CA VAL A 2 6.74 22.25 15.22
C VAL A 2 8.27 22.23 15.22
N ARG A 3 8.87 21.07 15.52
CA ARG A 3 10.33 20.84 15.42
C ARG A 3 10.89 21.11 14.02
N GLN A 4 10.07 20.97 12.98
CA GLN A 4 10.40 21.26 11.58
C GLN A 4 9.97 22.68 11.15
N GLY A 5 9.70 23.59 12.11
CA GLY A 5 9.46 25.01 11.85
C GLY A 5 8.00 25.44 11.71
N ALA A 6 7.03 24.52 11.76
CA ALA A 6 5.61 24.91 11.70
C ALA A 6 5.20 25.72 12.94
N LYS A 7 4.80 26.98 12.74
CA LYS A 7 4.39 27.90 13.82
C LYS A 7 2.89 28.07 13.97
N HIS A 8 2.12 27.82 12.92
CA HIS A 8 0.66 27.96 12.91
C HIS A 8 0.05 26.61 12.62
N LEU A 9 -0.80 26.11 13.52
CA LEU A 9 -1.41 24.79 13.41
C LEU A 9 -2.89 24.92 13.74
N ALA A 10 -3.78 24.44 12.85
CA ALA A 10 -5.21 24.37 13.12
C ALA A 10 -5.61 22.91 13.34
N PHE A 11 -6.24 22.63 14.48
CA PHE A 11 -6.77 21.30 14.81
C PHE A 11 -8.29 21.32 14.72
N VAL A 12 -8.84 20.49 13.84
CA VAL A 12 -10.28 20.40 13.61
C VAL A 12 -10.80 19.08 14.16
N SER A 13 -11.72 19.14 15.13
CA SER A 13 -12.42 17.95 15.63
C SER A 13 -13.74 18.32 16.31
N ARG A 14 -14.63 17.33 16.49
CA ARG A 14 -15.94 17.54 17.14
C ARG A 14 -15.80 17.97 18.61
N SER A 15 -14.82 17.42 19.32
CA SER A 15 -14.58 17.65 20.75
C SER A 15 -13.60 18.79 21.04
N GLY A 16 -12.92 19.33 20.02
CA GLY A 16 -11.87 20.33 20.23
C GLY A 16 -10.83 19.87 21.26
N ALA A 17 -10.61 20.70 22.29
CA ALA A 17 -9.67 20.43 23.39
C ALA A 17 -10.36 19.97 24.69
N ASP A 18 -11.53 19.33 24.61
CA ASP A 18 -12.30 18.89 25.79
C ASP A 18 -11.58 17.85 26.64
N SER A 19 -10.74 16.99 26.03
CA SER A 19 -10.00 15.97 26.78
C SER A 19 -8.75 16.57 27.45
N PRO A 20 -8.36 16.11 28.66
CA PRO A 20 -7.13 16.55 29.31
C PRO A 20 -5.88 16.39 28.43
N ALA A 21 -5.80 15.28 27.68
CA ALA A 21 -4.69 15.02 26.77
C ALA A 21 -4.62 16.05 25.61
N ALA A 22 -5.76 16.43 25.05
CA ALA A 22 -5.83 17.46 24.02
C ALA A 22 -5.45 18.84 24.57
N ALA A 23 -5.97 19.20 25.75
CA ALA A 23 -5.61 20.46 26.41
C ALA A 23 -4.12 20.55 26.74
N GLN A 24 -3.53 19.45 27.24
CA GLN A 24 -2.09 19.34 27.49
C GLN A 24 -1.29 19.51 26.19
N THR A 25 -1.70 18.84 25.11
CA THR A 25 -1.04 18.95 23.80
C THR A 25 -1.02 20.40 23.30
N VAL A 26 -2.14 21.14 23.45
CA VAL A 26 -2.23 22.56 23.10
C VAL A 26 -1.24 23.40 23.90
N GLN A 27 -1.16 23.17 25.22
CA GLN A 27 -0.22 23.89 26.10
C GLN A 27 1.25 23.59 25.73
N GLU A 28 1.58 22.32 25.47
CA GLU A 28 2.93 21.90 25.06
C GLU A 28 3.35 22.53 23.72
N LEU A 29 2.42 22.66 22.76
CA LEU A 29 2.68 23.33 21.49
C LEU A 29 2.89 24.84 21.67
N GLN A 30 2.09 25.49 22.54
CA GLN A 30 2.25 26.90 22.89
C GLN A 30 3.60 27.16 23.57
N ALA A 31 4.01 26.30 24.49
CA ALA A 31 5.31 26.38 25.17
C ALA A 31 6.50 26.26 24.20
N GLN A 32 6.33 25.54 23.09
CA GLN A 32 7.30 25.44 22.00
C GLN A 32 7.24 26.62 21.01
N GLY A 33 6.42 27.64 21.30
CA GLY A 33 6.27 28.85 20.48
C GLY A 33 5.43 28.66 19.22
N ALA A 34 4.60 27.62 19.16
CA ALA A 34 3.58 27.48 18.12
C ALA A 34 2.27 28.15 18.56
N LYS A 35 1.41 28.43 17.58
CA LYS A 35 0.08 29.04 17.74
C LYS A 35 -0.98 28.01 17.31
N PRO A 36 -1.33 27.04 18.18
CA PRO A 36 -2.40 26.09 17.90
C PRO A 36 -3.76 26.80 17.97
N LEU A 37 -4.55 26.67 16.92
CA LEU A 37 -5.95 27.06 16.84
C LEU A 37 -6.80 25.81 16.89
N VAL A 38 -7.68 25.69 17.89
CA VAL A 38 -8.56 24.53 18.05
C VAL A 38 -9.96 24.89 17.57
N LEU A 39 -10.37 24.27 16.47
CA LEU A 39 -11.63 24.53 15.79
C LEU A 39 -12.59 23.37 16.04
N ARG A 40 -13.75 23.66 16.65
CA ARG A 40 -14.79 22.66 16.85
C ARG A 40 -15.64 22.54 15.60
N ALA A 41 -15.43 21.49 14.82
CA ALA A 41 -16.23 21.21 13.64
C ALA A 41 -16.34 19.71 13.37
N ASP A 42 -17.49 19.31 12.83
CA ASP A 42 -17.69 18.01 12.21
C ASP A 42 -17.35 18.11 10.72
N ILE A 43 -16.29 17.41 10.28
CA ILE A 43 -15.83 17.45 8.89
C ILE A 43 -16.86 16.88 7.90
N THR A 44 -17.88 16.16 8.39
CA THR A 44 -18.97 15.64 7.54
C THR A 44 -20.05 16.70 7.27
N LYS A 45 -19.97 17.86 7.94
CA LYS A 45 -20.94 18.95 7.83
C LYS A 45 -20.29 20.19 7.20
N ARG A 46 -20.76 20.55 6.01
CA ARG A 46 -20.23 21.68 5.22
C ARG A 46 -20.22 22.99 5.99
N GLY A 47 -21.35 23.35 6.60
CA GLY A 47 -21.44 24.59 7.36
C GLY A 47 -20.50 24.64 8.57
N ASP A 48 -20.16 23.51 9.18
CA ASP A 48 -19.21 23.48 10.30
C ASP A 48 -17.79 23.75 9.80
N LEU A 49 -17.40 23.10 8.71
CA LEU A 49 -16.06 23.26 8.14
C LEU A 49 -15.86 24.64 7.51
N GLU A 50 -16.87 25.19 6.84
CA GLU A 50 -16.83 26.56 6.31
C GLU A 50 -16.66 27.59 7.44
N ARG A 51 -17.42 27.48 8.55
CA ARG A 51 -17.25 28.35 9.72
C ARG A 51 -15.85 28.22 10.33
N ALA A 52 -15.36 26.99 10.50
CA ALA A 52 -14.02 26.75 11.03
C ALA A 52 -12.92 27.38 10.16
N LEU A 53 -13.05 27.31 8.82
CA LEU A 53 -12.09 27.92 7.90
C LEU A 53 -12.10 29.45 7.95
N LEU A 54 -13.22 30.08 8.30
CA LEU A 54 -13.32 31.55 8.47
C LEU A 54 -12.57 32.06 9.71
N GLU A 55 -12.32 31.21 10.70
CA GLU A 55 -11.54 31.56 11.90
C GLU A 55 -10.02 31.58 11.63
N ILE A 56 -9.57 31.07 10.48
CA ILE A 56 -8.15 31.05 10.10
C ILE A 56 -7.72 32.45 9.67
N ASP A 57 -6.66 32.96 10.30
CA ASP A 57 -6.08 34.26 10.00
C ASP A 57 -5.64 34.34 8.52
N PRO A 58 -6.18 35.29 7.72
CA PRO A 58 -5.81 35.47 6.32
C PRO A 58 -4.33 35.76 6.08
N SER A 59 -3.61 36.31 7.07
CA SER A 59 -2.17 36.56 7.01
C SER A 59 -1.33 35.27 7.10
N THR A 60 -1.93 34.19 7.59
CA THR A 60 -1.32 32.86 7.66
C THR A 60 -2.23 31.83 6.97
N PRO A 61 -2.31 31.85 5.63
CA PRO A 61 -3.23 31.00 4.89
C PRO A 61 -2.89 29.52 5.05
N VAL A 62 -3.89 28.66 4.86
CA VAL A 62 -3.67 27.21 4.86
C VAL A 62 -2.74 26.82 3.72
N ARG A 63 -1.59 26.23 4.06
CA ARG A 63 -0.60 25.71 3.12
C ARG A 63 -0.50 24.19 3.12
N GLY A 64 -1.14 23.50 4.05
CA GLY A 64 -1.09 22.05 4.11
C GLY A 64 -2.26 21.47 4.87
N VAL A 65 -2.66 20.27 4.47
CA VAL A 65 -3.78 19.54 5.08
C VAL A 65 -3.32 18.14 5.45
N ILE A 66 -3.67 17.70 6.66
CA ILE A 66 -3.56 16.30 7.09
C ILE A 66 -4.94 15.85 7.53
N ASN A 67 -5.60 15.04 6.71
CA ASN A 67 -6.85 14.39 7.11
C ASN A 67 -6.54 13.11 7.90
N ALA A 68 -6.42 13.27 9.21
CA ALA A 68 -6.26 12.17 10.16
C ALA A 68 -7.60 11.65 10.75
N ALA A 69 -8.73 12.26 10.38
CA ALA A 69 -10.03 11.94 10.98
C ALA A 69 -10.45 10.50 10.68
N SER A 70 -10.79 9.76 11.72
CA SER A 70 -11.17 8.36 11.62
C SER A 70 -12.19 8.00 12.70
N VAL A 71 -13.14 7.14 12.34
CA VAL A 71 -14.05 6.46 13.27
C VAL A 71 -13.96 4.96 12.98
N PHE A 72 -14.06 4.15 14.03
CA PHE A 72 -13.93 2.69 13.92
C PHE A 72 -15.22 1.98 14.36
N ARG A 73 -15.79 1.19 13.45
CA ARG A 73 -16.91 0.27 13.69
C ARG A 73 -16.64 -1.05 12.96
N GLY A 74 -15.97 -1.97 13.63
CA GLY A 74 -15.70 -3.29 13.09
C GLY A 74 -16.87 -4.26 13.29
N GLY A 75 -16.99 -5.23 12.40
CA GLY A 75 -18.00 -6.30 12.48
C GLY A 75 -18.07 -7.11 11.20
N LEU A 76 -18.60 -8.33 11.28
CA LEU A 76 -18.89 -9.14 10.10
C LEU A 76 -19.84 -8.36 9.18
N PHE A 77 -19.55 -8.35 7.88
CA PHE A 77 -20.37 -7.61 6.90
C PHE A 77 -21.85 -8.03 6.96
N SER A 78 -22.13 -9.32 7.13
CA SER A 78 -23.49 -9.85 7.26
C SER A 78 -24.25 -9.38 8.51
N LYS A 79 -23.55 -8.84 9.51
CA LYS A 79 -24.11 -8.30 10.76
C LYS A 79 -23.96 -6.78 10.87
N ALA A 80 -23.37 -6.14 9.86
CA ALA A 80 -23.12 -4.70 9.90
C ALA A 80 -24.44 -3.94 9.71
N THR A 81 -24.67 -2.91 10.52
CA THR A 81 -25.81 -2.00 10.34
C THR A 81 -25.45 -0.90 9.35
N VAL A 82 -26.46 -0.34 8.69
CA VAL A 82 -26.28 0.80 7.78
C VAL A 82 -25.72 2.02 8.52
N ASP A 83 -26.10 2.23 9.77
CA ASP A 83 -25.61 3.35 10.57
C ASP A 83 -24.12 3.21 10.90
N ALA A 84 -23.68 2.01 11.31
CA ALA A 84 -22.27 1.73 11.55
C ALA A 84 -21.42 1.83 10.27
N TRP A 85 -22.01 1.47 9.12
CA TRP A 85 -21.39 1.68 7.82
C TRP A 85 -21.22 3.18 7.53
N ARG A 86 -22.31 3.94 7.59
CA ARG A 86 -22.33 5.39 7.31
C ARG A 86 -21.40 6.15 8.23
N GLU A 87 -21.37 5.83 9.52
CA GLU A 87 -20.50 6.52 10.49
C GLU A 87 -19.02 6.44 10.08
N VAL A 88 -18.54 5.25 9.68
CA VAL A 88 -17.13 5.05 9.25
C VAL A 88 -16.87 5.66 7.88
N VAL A 89 -17.75 5.36 6.91
CA VAL A 89 -17.57 5.77 5.52
C VAL A 89 -17.73 7.29 5.38
N ASP A 90 -18.76 7.91 5.94
CA ASP A 90 -19.00 9.35 5.79
C ASP A 90 -17.85 10.18 6.38
N THR A 91 -17.28 9.75 7.52
CA THR A 91 -16.13 10.43 8.15
C THR A 91 -14.97 10.58 7.17
N LYS A 92 -14.61 9.50 6.47
CA LYS A 92 -13.48 9.50 5.53
C LYS A 92 -13.89 10.07 4.18
N VAL A 93 -15.02 9.62 3.62
CA VAL A 93 -15.47 9.96 2.26
C VAL A 93 -15.99 11.39 2.19
N LYS A 94 -17.07 11.71 2.90
CA LYS A 94 -17.65 13.06 2.86
C LYS A 94 -16.66 14.08 3.42
N GLY A 95 -15.97 13.74 4.51
CA GLY A 95 -14.97 14.61 5.12
C GLY A 95 -13.82 14.97 4.16
N SER A 96 -13.23 13.99 3.49
CA SER A 96 -12.13 14.26 2.55
C SER A 96 -12.59 14.94 1.26
N LEU A 97 -13.77 14.58 0.74
CA LEU A 97 -14.35 15.25 -0.42
C LEU A 97 -14.63 16.73 -0.13
N MET A 98 -15.16 17.03 1.04
CA MET A 98 -15.44 18.40 1.47
C MET A 98 -14.17 19.23 1.65
N LEU A 99 -13.12 18.64 2.25
CA LEU A 99 -11.80 19.28 2.30
C LEU A 99 -11.23 19.52 0.90
N HIS A 100 -11.40 18.58 -0.02
CA HIS A 100 -11.01 18.77 -1.41
C HIS A 100 -11.77 19.95 -2.04
N GLU A 101 -13.10 19.97 -1.94
CA GLU A 101 -13.94 21.01 -2.54
C GLU A 101 -13.64 22.42 -2.01
N LEU A 102 -13.44 22.56 -0.70
CA LEU A 102 -13.21 23.87 -0.05
C LEU A 102 -11.77 24.38 -0.21
N LEU A 103 -10.81 23.49 -0.45
CA LEU A 103 -9.38 23.84 -0.48
C LEU A 103 -8.70 23.59 -1.82
N LYS A 104 -9.41 23.10 -2.86
CA LYS A 104 -8.83 22.84 -4.20
C LYS A 104 -8.20 24.08 -4.84
N ASP A 105 -8.75 25.26 -4.60
CA ASP A 105 -8.27 26.52 -5.18
C ASP A 105 -7.23 27.22 -4.28
N LYS A 106 -6.80 26.58 -3.18
CA LYS A 106 -5.76 27.10 -2.28
C LYS A 106 -4.38 26.59 -2.70
N PRO A 107 -3.31 27.40 -2.57
CA PRO A 107 -1.95 27.01 -2.92
C PRO A 107 -1.34 26.10 -1.84
N LEU A 108 -1.86 24.87 -1.74
CA LEU A 108 -1.36 23.88 -0.79
C LEU A 108 0.01 23.34 -1.25
N ASP A 109 0.92 23.16 -0.30
CA ASP A 109 2.20 22.47 -0.47
C ASP A 109 2.01 20.94 -0.37
N PHE A 110 1.05 20.49 0.44
CA PHE A 110 0.70 19.08 0.61
C PHE A 110 -0.78 18.87 1.00
N PHE A 111 -1.33 17.71 0.62
CA PHE A 111 -2.65 17.24 1.06
C PHE A 111 -2.53 15.75 1.42
N VAL A 112 -2.33 15.46 2.70
CA VAL A 112 -2.11 14.09 3.17
C VAL A 112 -3.41 13.52 3.70
N MET A 113 -3.79 12.32 3.26
CA MET A 113 -4.92 11.56 3.78
C MET A 113 -4.40 10.30 4.46
N THR A 114 -4.81 10.05 5.70
CA THR A 114 -4.42 8.82 6.39
C THR A 114 -5.31 7.66 5.92
N SER A 115 -4.75 6.81 5.08
CA SER A 115 -5.35 5.56 4.65
C SER A 115 -4.82 4.40 5.49
N SER A 116 -5.20 3.17 5.16
CA SER A 116 -4.78 1.99 5.89
C SER A 116 -4.49 0.83 4.96
N VAL A 117 -3.53 -0.03 5.31
CA VAL A 117 -3.27 -1.29 4.59
C VAL A 117 -4.51 -2.15 4.40
N ALA A 118 -5.55 -1.96 5.23
CA ALA A 118 -6.85 -2.61 5.08
C ALA A 118 -7.56 -2.25 3.75
N SER A 119 -7.30 -1.08 3.14
CA SER A 119 -7.86 -0.77 1.80
C SER A 119 -7.25 -1.63 0.71
N ALA A 120 -5.94 -1.91 0.78
CA ALA A 120 -5.22 -2.68 -0.22
C ALA A 120 -5.37 -4.19 -0.04
N LEU A 121 -5.27 -4.69 1.20
CA LEU A 121 -5.25 -6.13 1.50
C LEU A 121 -6.60 -6.67 1.99
N GLY A 122 -7.52 -5.79 2.36
CA GLY A 122 -8.69 -6.16 3.13
C GLY A 122 -8.34 -6.53 4.58
N SER A 123 -9.36 -6.57 5.43
CA SER A 123 -9.22 -7.06 6.80
C SER A 123 -10.57 -7.58 7.31
N SER A 124 -10.56 -8.78 7.90
CA SER A 124 -11.76 -9.44 8.40
C SER A 124 -12.47 -8.57 9.43
N GLY A 125 -13.74 -8.27 9.15
CA GLY A 125 -14.56 -7.43 10.01
C GLY A 125 -14.36 -5.92 9.81
N GLN A 126 -13.64 -5.49 8.78
CA GLN A 126 -13.34 -4.07 8.50
C GLN A 126 -13.78 -3.65 7.09
N THR A 127 -14.88 -4.21 6.56
CA THR A 127 -15.33 -3.91 5.18
C THR A 127 -15.64 -2.42 4.97
N ASN A 128 -16.38 -1.79 5.89
CA ASN A 128 -16.66 -0.35 5.85
C ASN A 128 -15.38 0.50 5.91
N TYR A 129 -14.44 0.14 6.79
CA TYR A 129 -13.16 0.82 6.95
C TYR A 129 -12.27 0.66 5.72
N SER A 130 -12.23 -0.53 5.12
CA SER A 130 -11.47 -0.82 3.90
C SER A 130 -12.03 -0.01 2.72
N ALA A 131 -13.36 0.04 2.57
CA ALA A 131 -14.02 0.84 1.55
C ALA A 131 -13.77 2.35 1.74
N ALA A 132 -13.88 2.83 2.98
CA ALA A 132 -13.62 4.23 3.34
C ALA A 132 -12.19 4.68 3.00
N ASN A 133 -11.20 3.84 3.28
CA ASN A 133 -9.79 4.14 2.97
C ASN A 133 -9.49 3.99 1.47
N SER A 134 -10.11 3.02 0.78
CA SER A 134 -10.00 2.88 -0.69
C SER A 134 -10.51 4.11 -1.44
N PHE A 135 -11.49 4.82 -0.86
CA PHE A 135 -11.91 6.11 -1.39
C PHE A 135 -10.81 7.18 -1.27
N LEU A 136 -10.11 7.25 -0.13
CA LEU A 136 -8.98 8.19 0.05
C LEU A 136 -7.87 7.92 -0.97
N ASP A 137 -7.54 6.65 -1.18
CA ASP A 137 -6.59 6.18 -2.18
C ASP A 137 -6.98 6.66 -3.60
N SER A 138 -8.27 6.57 -3.91
CA SER A 138 -8.81 7.04 -5.19
C SER A 138 -8.86 8.57 -5.29
N LEU A 139 -9.14 9.26 -4.19
CA LEU A 139 -9.17 10.73 -4.14
C LEU A 139 -7.78 11.33 -4.32
N ALA A 140 -6.71 10.67 -3.85
CA ALA A 140 -5.35 11.12 -4.08
C ALA A 140 -5.03 11.14 -5.58
N ARG A 141 -5.32 10.04 -6.28
CA ARG A 141 -5.23 9.95 -7.75
C ARG A 141 -6.08 11.00 -8.46
N HIS A 142 -7.30 11.21 -7.98
CA HIS A 142 -8.20 12.22 -8.57
C HIS A 142 -7.61 13.63 -8.45
N ARG A 143 -7.11 14.03 -7.28
CA ARG A 143 -6.45 15.33 -7.09
C ARG A 143 -5.22 15.48 -7.99
N HIS A 144 -4.42 14.43 -8.13
CA HIS A 144 -3.28 14.42 -9.06
C HIS A 144 -3.68 14.61 -10.51
N SER A 145 -4.78 13.98 -10.95
CA SER A 145 -5.30 14.19 -12.31
C SER A 145 -5.73 15.64 -12.60
N GLN A 146 -5.91 16.45 -11.54
CA GLN A 146 -6.21 17.88 -11.62
C GLN A 146 -4.99 18.77 -11.36
N GLY A 147 -3.78 18.19 -11.22
CA GLY A 147 -2.56 18.93 -10.90
C GLY A 147 -2.50 19.44 -9.46
N LEU A 148 -3.38 18.96 -8.57
CA LEU A 148 -3.39 19.33 -7.16
C LEU A 148 -2.55 18.35 -6.34
N PRO A 149 -1.78 18.79 -5.33
CA PRO A 149 -1.02 17.86 -4.50
C PRO A 149 -1.95 16.96 -3.69
N ALA A 150 -1.61 15.66 -3.59
CA ALA A 150 -2.24 14.72 -2.67
C ALA A 150 -1.42 13.44 -2.44
N VAL A 151 -1.32 13.01 -1.19
CA VAL A 151 -0.77 11.69 -0.85
C VAL A 151 -1.77 10.92 -0.01
N SER A 152 -2.13 9.73 -0.45
CA SER A 152 -2.74 8.72 0.41
C SER A 152 -1.65 7.98 1.16
N LEU A 153 -1.51 8.27 2.46
CA LEU A 153 -0.54 7.63 3.34
C LEU A 153 -1.17 6.37 3.92
N ILE A 154 -0.82 5.22 3.36
CA ILE A 154 -1.37 3.89 3.71
C ILE A 154 -0.58 3.34 4.89
N LEU A 155 -1.20 3.43 6.08
CA LEU A 155 -0.58 3.05 7.34
C LEU A 155 -0.99 1.62 7.77
N PRO A 156 -0.05 0.80 8.29
CA PRO A 156 -0.37 -0.44 8.98
C PRO A 156 -0.79 -0.14 10.42
N ALA A 157 -0.89 -1.18 11.25
CA ALA A 157 -0.99 -1.01 12.69
C ALA A 157 0.18 -0.15 13.20
N ILE A 158 -0.12 0.86 14.02
CA ILE A 158 0.91 1.67 14.70
C ILE A 158 0.94 1.23 16.16
N PHE A 159 2.08 0.71 16.60
CA PHE A 159 2.27 0.28 17.98
C PHE A 159 2.84 1.41 18.83
N GLY A 160 2.51 1.38 20.12
CA GLY A 160 3.02 2.34 21.12
C GLY A 160 2.25 3.65 21.23
N ILE A 161 1.43 4.03 20.24
CA ILE A 161 0.60 5.25 20.28
C ILE A 161 -0.81 5.03 19.70
N GLY A 162 -1.73 5.93 20.05
CA GLY A 162 -3.08 5.98 19.51
C GLY A 162 -3.98 4.79 19.87
N HIS A 163 -5.01 4.57 19.07
CA HIS A 163 -6.11 3.64 19.38
C HIS A 163 -5.66 2.19 19.64
N ILE A 164 -4.59 1.73 19.00
CA ILE A 164 -4.08 0.36 19.18
C ILE A 164 -3.37 0.23 20.53
N ALA A 165 -2.54 1.20 20.92
CA ALA A 165 -1.84 1.18 22.20
C ALA A 165 -2.81 1.31 23.40
N GLU A 166 -3.93 2.01 23.19
CA GLU A 166 -5.00 2.14 24.18
C GLU A 166 -5.82 0.84 24.36
N ASN A 167 -5.73 -0.12 23.43
CA ASN A 167 -6.50 -1.37 23.45
C ASN A 167 -5.57 -2.60 23.34
N ARG A 168 -5.16 -3.13 24.51
CA ARG A 168 -4.28 -4.31 24.61
C ARG A 168 -4.82 -5.57 23.94
N GLU A 169 -6.14 -5.75 23.87
CA GLU A 169 -6.72 -6.91 23.20
C GLU A 169 -6.62 -6.80 21.67
N LEU A 170 -6.86 -5.59 21.15
CA LEU A 170 -6.70 -5.27 19.73
C LEU A 170 -5.24 -5.45 19.29
N GLU A 171 -4.29 -4.95 20.09
CA GLU A 171 -2.86 -5.10 19.82
C GLU A 171 -2.45 -6.58 19.74
N LYS A 172 -2.85 -7.41 20.72
CA LYS A 172 -2.60 -8.85 20.70
C LYS A 172 -3.24 -9.54 19.50
N ALA A 173 -4.48 -9.18 19.16
CA ALA A 173 -5.18 -9.77 18.02
C ALA A 173 -4.49 -9.46 16.68
N ILE A 174 -3.93 -8.26 16.51
CA ILE A 174 -3.15 -7.87 15.34
C ILE A 174 -1.85 -8.68 15.26
N GLN A 175 -1.14 -8.83 16.39
CA GLN A 175 0.09 -9.62 16.47
C GLN A 175 -0.15 -11.11 16.13
N ILE A 176 -1.24 -11.70 16.64
CA ILE A 176 -1.62 -13.10 16.34
C ILE A 176 -1.88 -13.31 14.85
N LYS A 177 -2.44 -12.31 14.15
CA LYS A 177 -2.67 -12.36 12.69
C LYS A 177 -1.39 -12.21 11.86
N GLY A 178 -0.21 -12.13 12.50
CA GLY A 178 1.07 -11.96 11.81
C GLY A 178 1.20 -10.61 11.10
N MET A 179 0.35 -9.64 11.44
CA MET A 179 0.44 -8.29 10.91
C MET A 179 1.55 -7.55 11.66
N TYR A 180 2.63 -7.24 10.96
CA TYR A 180 3.69 -6.38 11.46
C TYR A 180 3.25 -4.93 11.31
N GLY A 181 3.15 -4.25 12.45
CA GLY A 181 2.94 -2.81 12.51
C GLY A 181 4.24 -2.04 12.44
N ILE A 182 4.11 -0.72 12.50
CA ILE A 182 5.22 0.24 12.61
C ILE A 182 5.20 0.90 13.98
N ARG A 183 6.29 1.56 14.35
CA ARG A 183 6.39 2.42 15.53
C ARG A 183 6.07 3.87 15.17
N GLU A 184 5.91 4.70 16.20
CA GLU A 184 5.71 6.14 16.05
C GLU A 184 6.78 6.80 15.17
N GLU A 185 8.06 6.46 15.38
CA GLU A 185 9.17 7.06 14.62
C GLU A 185 9.03 6.82 13.10
N GLU A 186 8.70 5.59 12.71
CA GLU A 186 8.49 5.19 11.32
C GLU A 186 7.24 5.87 10.73
N MET A 187 6.18 6.01 11.53
CA MET A 187 4.97 6.74 11.13
C MET A 187 5.30 8.22 10.88
N LEU A 188 6.05 8.86 11.78
CA LEU A 188 6.44 10.27 11.66
C LEU A 188 7.34 10.51 10.44
N GLN A 189 8.28 9.60 10.15
CA GLN A 189 9.08 9.64 8.92
C GLN A 189 8.19 9.53 7.68
N ALA A 190 7.20 8.65 7.70
CA ALA A 190 6.26 8.51 6.59
C ALA A 190 5.44 9.79 6.35
N PHE A 191 5.01 10.47 7.41
CA PHE A 191 4.38 11.79 7.32
C PHE A 191 5.33 12.84 6.75
N GLU A 192 6.60 12.85 7.15
CA GLU A 192 7.61 13.78 6.63
C GLU A 192 7.79 13.64 5.11
N VAL A 193 7.86 12.40 4.61
CA VAL A 193 7.88 12.13 3.17
C VAL A 193 6.56 12.55 2.51
N ALA A 194 5.41 12.22 3.11
CA ALA A 194 4.10 12.56 2.55
C ALA A 194 3.81 14.07 2.51
N MET A 195 4.45 14.86 3.38
CA MET A 195 4.35 16.33 3.41
C MET A 195 5.38 17.03 2.51
N THR A 196 6.29 16.28 1.88
CA THR A 196 7.24 16.83 0.91
C THR A 196 6.49 17.34 -0.32
N GLN A 197 6.96 18.43 -0.92
CA GLN A 197 6.36 18.96 -2.15
C GLN A 197 6.26 17.87 -3.22
N GLN A 198 5.10 17.80 -3.88
CA GLN A 198 4.80 16.76 -4.85
C GLN A 198 5.83 16.70 -6.00
N SER A 199 6.39 17.84 -6.39
CA SER A 199 7.43 17.95 -7.42
C SER A 199 8.78 17.32 -7.02
N SER A 200 9.02 17.13 -5.73
CA SER A 200 10.23 16.51 -5.20
C SER A 200 10.07 15.00 -4.98
N LEU A 201 8.85 14.48 -5.07
CA LEU A 201 8.58 13.04 -5.04
C LEU A 201 8.75 12.46 -6.45
N PRO A 202 9.01 11.14 -6.59
CA PRO A 202 8.97 10.48 -7.88
C PRO A 202 7.66 10.77 -8.62
N ALA A 203 7.74 10.97 -9.94
CA ALA A 203 6.57 11.31 -10.75
C ALA A 203 5.44 10.29 -10.56
N GLY A 204 4.23 10.79 -10.31
CA GLY A 204 3.05 9.93 -10.09
C GLY A 204 2.90 9.36 -8.68
N THR A 205 3.70 9.79 -7.68
CA THR A 205 3.57 9.29 -6.29
C THR A 205 2.31 9.83 -5.62
N ASP A 206 1.16 9.18 -5.80
CA ASP A 206 -0.10 9.46 -5.08
C ASP A 206 -0.29 8.59 -3.82
N HIS A 207 0.46 7.50 -3.69
CA HIS A 207 0.39 6.58 -2.56
C HIS A 207 1.76 6.38 -1.93
N ILE A 208 1.78 6.39 -0.60
CA ILE A 208 2.94 5.95 0.19
C ILE A 208 2.46 4.85 1.12
N ILE A 209 3.01 3.65 0.94
CA ILE A 209 2.68 2.48 1.77
C ILE A 209 3.85 2.18 2.67
N VAL A 210 3.60 2.04 3.98
CA VAL A 210 4.64 1.75 4.97
C VAL A 210 4.38 0.46 5.74
N GLY A 211 5.45 -0.11 6.31
CA GLY A 211 5.40 -1.31 7.17
C GLY A 211 4.96 -2.62 6.49
N LEU A 212 4.71 -2.62 5.18
CA LEU A 212 4.64 -3.86 4.40
C LEU A 212 6.06 -4.39 4.20
N GLN A 213 6.54 -5.25 5.09
CA GLN A 213 7.82 -5.93 4.88
C GLN A 213 7.72 -6.89 3.68
N PRO A 214 8.34 -6.59 2.52
CA PRO A 214 8.21 -7.44 1.34
C PRO A 214 8.81 -8.84 1.56
N ARG A 215 9.79 -8.95 2.49
CA ARG A 215 10.48 -10.21 2.82
C ARG A 215 9.59 -11.23 3.55
N ARG A 216 8.52 -10.81 4.23
CA ARG A 216 7.59 -11.71 4.96
C ARG A 216 6.25 -11.90 4.26
N ILE A 217 5.88 -11.01 3.34
CA ILE A 217 4.73 -11.18 2.45
C ILE A 217 4.90 -12.42 1.58
N GLY A 218 6.09 -12.65 1.00
CA GLY A 218 6.33 -13.84 0.18
C GLY A 218 6.01 -15.17 0.89
N PRO A 219 6.57 -15.44 2.09
CA PRO A 219 6.21 -16.61 2.89
C PRO A 219 4.72 -16.68 3.28
N ALA A 220 4.10 -15.56 3.69
CA ALA A 220 2.69 -15.53 4.10
C ALA A 220 1.71 -15.77 2.92
N VAL A 221 2.01 -15.19 1.76
CA VAL A 221 1.27 -15.38 0.50
C VAL A 221 1.40 -16.82 0.00
N ARG A 222 2.60 -17.42 0.09
CA ARG A 222 2.81 -18.85 -0.19
C ARG A 222 2.04 -19.76 0.77
N ALA A 223 2.05 -19.44 2.07
CA ALA A 223 1.29 -20.19 3.08
C ALA A 223 -0.22 -20.05 2.90
N ALA A 224 -0.70 -18.92 2.38
CA ALA A 224 -2.11 -18.68 2.06
C ALA A 224 -2.56 -19.22 0.69
N GLY A 225 -1.65 -19.81 -0.10
CA GLY A 225 -1.96 -20.36 -1.42
C GLY A 225 -2.29 -19.32 -2.51
N ALA A 226 -2.06 -18.02 -2.24
CA ALA A 226 -2.27 -16.94 -3.19
C ALA A 226 -1.04 -16.78 -4.10
N ALA A 227 -1.23 -16.59 -5.40
CA ALA A 227 -0.13 -16.35 -6.34
C ALA A 227 0.18 -14.85 -6.41
N MET A 228 1.40 -14.44 -6.06
CA MET A 228 1.91 -13.11 -6.40
C MET A 228 2.60 -13.21 -7.76
N LEU A 229 1.98 -12.63 -8.79
CA LEU A 229 2.53 -12.62 -10.14
C LEU A 229 3.87 -11.87 -10.15
N SER A 230 4.84 -12.47 -10.84
CA SER A 230 6.29 -12.31 -10.67
C SER A 230 6.90 -10.91 -10.94
N LYS A 231 6.13 -9.94 -11.44
CA LYS A 231 6.65 -8.59 -11.74
C LYS A 231 6.89 -7.72 -10.49
N GLU A 232 6.32 -8.07 -9.34
CA GLU A 232 6.50 -7.33 -8.09
C GLU A 232 7.41 -8.03 -7.06
N ASN A 233 8.06 -9.13 -7.45
CA ASN A 233 8.98 -9.82 -6.55
C ASN A 233 10.25 -8.98 -6.34
N PRO A 234 10.54 -8.48 -5.13
CA PRO A 234 11.70 -7.62 -4.88
C PRO A 234 13.04 -8.31 -5.16
N ARG A 235 13.07 -9.64 -5.20
CA ARG A 235 14.26 -10.44 -5.55
C ARG A 235 14.50 -10.55 -7.05
N LEU A 236 13.49 -10.24 -7.89
CA LEU A 236 13.57 -10.32 -9.36
C LEU A 236 13.37 -8.96 -10.02
N ASN A 237 12.95 -7.93 -9.28
CA ASN A 237 12.79 -6.57 -9.79
C ASN A 237 14.10 -6.03 -10.38
N TRP A 238 15.26 -6.37 -9.79
CA TRP A 238 16.55 -6.00 -10.38
C TRP A 238 16.79 -6.65 -11.75
N VAL A 239 16.31 -7.88 -11.97
CA VAL A 239 16.40 -8.56 -13.29
C VAL A 239 15.51 -7.85 -14.31
N ALA A 240 14.29 -7.44 -13.92
CA ALA A 240 13.41 -6.63 -14.75
C ALA A 240 14.01 -5.25 -15.07
N THR A 241 14.68 -4.62 -14.10
CA THR A 241 15.35 -3.32 -14.27
C THR A 241 16.58 -3.44 -15.19
N VAL A 242 17.38 -4.51 -15.04
CA VAL A 242 18.56 -4.78 -15.87
C VAL A 242 18.17 -5.13 -17.31
N THR A 243 17.08 -5.86 -17.51
CA THR A 243 16.57 -6.21 -18.85
C THR A 243 15.84 -5.04 -19.53
N ALA A 244 15.18 -4.16 -18.78
CA ALA A 244 14.60 -2.93 -19.32
C ALA A 244 15.66 -1.91 -19.76
N GLY A 245 16.79 -1.82 -19.03
CA GLY A 245 17.92 -0.95 -19.37
C GLY A 245 18.67 -1.35 -20.66
N GLN A 246 18.53 -2.61 -21.09
CA GLN A 246 19.13 -3.12 -22.34
C GLN A 246 18.19 -3.00 -23.56
N ALA A 247 16.93 -2.58 -23.38
CA ALA A 247 15.94 -2.49 -24.46
C ALA A 247 15.97 -1.15 -25.22
N VAL A 248 16.80 -0.18 -24.84
CA VAL A 248 17.01 1.07 -25.61
C VAL A 248 18.02 0.81 -26.73
N GLY A 249 17.64 -0.02 -27.68
CA GLY A 249 18.52 -0.43 -28.77
C GLY A 249 17.92 -1.47 -29.70
N SER A 250 16.76 -1.17 -30.29
CA SER A 250 16.33 -1.56 -31.66
C SER A 250 14.81 -1.77 -31.77
N GLY A 251 14.23 -1.17 -32.82
CA GLY A 251 13.14 -1.81 -33.57
C GLY A 251 11.70 -1.58 -33.10
N SER A 252 11.02 -0.71 -33.84
CA SER A 252 9.57 -0.48 -33.86
C SER A 252 8.72 -1.72 -34.16
N GLY A 253 7.55 -1.82 -33.53
CA GLY A 253 6.44 -2.69 -34.00
C GLY A 253 5.29 -2.73 -33.00
N GLY A 254 4.17 -2.09 -33.34
CA GLY A 254 2.95 -2.07 -32.53
C GLY A 254 2.21 -3.42 -32.54
N GLY A 255 1.41 -3.64 -31.51
CA GLY A 255 0.50 -4.79 -31.42
C GLY A 255 -0.12 -4.92 -30.03
N SER A 256 -1.33 -4.39 -29.87
CA SER A 256 -2.17 -4.55 -28.70
C SER A 256 -2.72 -5.99 -28.60
N GLY A 257 -2.66 -6.58 -27.41
CA GLY A 257 -3.52 -7.68 -27.00
C GLY A 257 -3.00 -9.08 -27.32
N GLY A 258 -2.46 -9.77 -26.32
CA GLY A 258 -2.16 -11.20 -26.36
C GLY A 258 -1.64 -11.67 -25.01
N GLY A 259 -2.31 -12.65 -24.40
CA GLY A 259 -2.03 -13.15 -23.05
C GLY A 259 -0.61 -13.70 -22.87
N GLY A 260 -0.16 -13.78 -21.62
CA GLY A 260 1.21 -14.05 -21.19
C GLY A 260 1.89 -15.34 -21.69
N ALA A 261 1.21 -16.19 -22.47
CA ALA A 261 1.81 -17.34 -23.14
C ALA A 261 2.78 -16.91 -24.26
N GLU A 262 2.53 -15.79 -24.95
CA GLU A 262 3.37 -15.33 -26.06
C GLU A 262 4.65 -14.62 -25.56
N GLU A 263 4.56 -13.92 -24.42
CA GLU A 263 5.71 -13.33 -23.73
C GLU A 263 6.68 -14.41 -23.23
N VAL A 264 6.16 -15.55 -22.73
CA VAL A 264 6.97 -16.70 -22.28
C VAL A 264 7.65 -17.37 -23.47
N ARG A 265 6.95 -17.56 -24.60
CA ARG A 265 7.57 -18.11 -25.83
C ARG A 265 8.69 -17.21 -26.36
N THR A 266 8.48 -15.90 -26.34
CA THR A 266 9.48 -14.93 -26.81
C THR A 266 10.69 -14.85 -25.87
N ALA A 267 10.48 -15.00 -24.56
CA ALA A 267 11.56 -15.03 -23.57
C ALA A 267 12.40 -16.31 -23.66
N LEU A 268 11.76 -17.47 -23.90
CA LEU A 268 12.45 -18.75 -24.09
C LEU A 268 13.24 -18.79 -25.40
N ALA A 269 12.67 -18.27 -26.51
CA ALA A 269 13.38 -18.19 -27.79
C ALA A 269 14.57 -17.21 -27.77
N ARG A 270 14.61 -16.26 -26.84
CA ARG A 270 15.74 -15.33 -26.65
C ARG A 270 16.82 -15.87 -25.71
N ALA A 271 16.51 -16.91 -24.93
CA ALA A 271 17.48 -17.61 -24.09
C ALA A 271 18.33 -18.63 -24.87
N ASP A 272 18.11 -18.73 -26.20
CA ASP A 272 18.79 -19.65 -27.11
C ASP A 272 20.22 -19.17 -27.47
N GLY A 273 20.99 -18.91 -26.43
CA GLY A 273 22.34 -18.37 -26.51
C GLY A 273 23.25 -19.00 -25.46
N LYS A 274 23.57 -20.28 -25.67
CA LYS A 274 24.65 -21.05 -25.02
C LYS A 274 24.43 -21.45 -23.55
N GLU A 275 23.64 -22.49 -23.30
CA GLU A 275 23.89 -23.43 -22.18
C GLU A 275 23.05 -24.72 -22.31
N GLU A 276 23.18 -25.45 -23.43
CA GLU A 276 22.41 -26.69 -23.67
C GLU A 276 22.98 -27.96 -23.00
N ALA A 277 24.12 -27.89 -22.32
CA ALA A 277 24.81 -29.11 -21.83
C ALA A 277 24.63 -29.39 -20.33
N ALA A 278 24.10 -28.45 -19.55
CA ALA A 278 23.96 -28.60 -18.10
C ALA A 278 22.67 -29.36 -17.75
N SER A 279 22.78 -30.32 -16.84
CA SER A 279 21.61 -31.07 -16.38
C SER A 279 20.79 -30.23 -15.40
N VAL A 280 19.48 -30.46 -15.35
CA VAL A 280 18.55 -29.81 -14.40
C VAL A 280 19.06 -29.96 -12.96
N ALA A 281 19.66 -31.11 -12.63
CA ALA A 281 20.26 -31.36 -11.32
C ALA A 281 21.48 -30.46 -11.01
N SER A 282 22.27 -30.10 -12.03
CA SER A 282 23.47 -29.27 -11.85
C SER A 282 23.16 -27.82 -11.47
N HIS A 283 21.90 -27.39 -11.58
CA HIS A 283 21.42 -26.08 -11.14
C HIS A 283 20.98 -26.05 -9.66
N GLY A 284 21.50 -26.97 -8.82
CA GLY A 284 21.27 -26.97 -7.38
C GLY A 284 19.95 -27.63 -6.96
N LEU A 285 19.46 -28.60 -7.74
CA LEU A 285 18.27 -29.38 -7.40
C LEU A 285 18.64 -30.43 -6.33
N ASP A 286 18.46 -30.11 -5.05
CA ASP A 286 18.57 -31.09 -3.97
C ASP A 286 17.29 -31.94 -3.84
N SER A 287 17.28 -32.92 -2.93
CA SER A 287 16.14 -33.83 -2.77
C SER A 287 14.84 -33.13 -2.34
N MET A 288 14.93 -32.00 -1.65
CA MET A 288 13.76 -31.24 -1.19
C MET A 288 13.24 -30.32 -2.31
N ILE A 289 14.14 -29.58 -2.95
CA ILE A 289 13.84 -28.70 -4.09
C ILE A 289 13.29 -29.52 -5.27
N GLY A 290 13.84 -30.70 -5.53
CA GLY A 290 13.33 -31.60 -6.58
C GLY A 290 11.91 -32.09 -6.33
N ALA A 291 11.52 -32.30 -5.06
CA ALA A 291 10.18 -32.75 -4.70
C ALA A 291 9.16 -31.62 -4.87
N GLU A 292 9.52 -30.40 -4.45
CA GLU A 292 8.69 -29.21 -4.68
C GLU A 292 8.54 -28.91 -6.18
N PHE A 293 9.64 -28.99 -6.93
CA PHE A 293 9.63 -28.75 -8.37
C PHE A 293 8.77 -29.76 -9.13
N ARG A 294 8.86 -31.04 -8.78
CA ARG A 294 7.97 -32.09 -9.31
C ARG A 294 6.50 -31.80 -9.02
N ASN A 295 6.18 -31.46 -7.78
CA ASN A 295 4.80 -31.16 -7.37
C ASN A 295 4.26 -29.93 -8.11
N TRP A 296 5.11 -28.94 -8.36
CA TRP A 296 4.77 -27.78 -9.16
C TRP A 296 4.46 -28.16 -10.62
N ILE A 297 5.32 -28.96 -11.27
CA ILE A 297 5.08 -29.43 -12.66
C ILE A 297 3.76 -30.20 -12.75
N PHE A 298 3.49 -31.11 -11.81
CA PHE A 298 2.23 -31.87 -11.80
C PHE A 298 1.03 -30.95 -11.57
N ARG A 299 1.12 -30.00 -10.64
CA ARG A 299 0.01 -29.08 -10.37
C ARG A 299 -0.30 -28.19 -11.58
N GLU A 300 0.73 -27.65 -12.22
CA GLU A 300 0.59 -26.64 -13.26
C GLU A 300 0.25 -27.26 -14.62
N PHE A 301 0.90 -28.36 -14.98
CA PHE A 301 0.80 -28.97 -16.31
C PHE A 301 0.07 -30.32 -16.30
N GLN A 302 -0.31 -30.84 -15.13
CA GLN A 302 -0.86 -32.21 -14.98
C GLN A 302 0.08 -33.31 -15.49
N VAL A 303 1.36 -32.99 -15.63
CA VAL A 303 2.42 -33.89 -16.12
C VAL A 303 3.14 -34.52 -14.93
N ASN A 304 3.19 -35.85 -14.87
CA ASN A 304 3.90 -36.56 -13.81
C ASN A 304 5.32 -36.92 -14.26
N VAL A 305 6.30 -36.10 -13.86
CA VAL A 305 7.71 -36.40 -14.09
C VAL A 305 8.24 -37.26 -12.93
N PRO A 306 8.80 -38.46 -13.18
CA PRO A 306 9.42 -39.27 -12.14
C PRO A 306 10.56 -38.54 -11.44
N PHE A 307 10.59 -38.60 -10.12
CA PHE A 307 11.59 -37.90 -9.29
C PHE A 307 13.04 -38.31 -9.64
N GLN A 308 13.27 -39.59 -9.94
CA GLN A 308 14.58 -40.09 -10.37
C GLN A 308 15.04 -39.50 -11.71
N GLN A 309 14.10 -39.11 -12.57
CA GLN A 309 14.39 -38.52 -13.86
C GLN A 309 14.74 -37.03 -13.73
N LEU A 310 14.11 -36.30 -12.80
CA LEU A 310 14.44 -34.90 -12.49
C LEU A 310 15.85 -34.72 -11.90
N LEU A 311 16.32 -35.71 -11.13
CA LEU A 311 17.67 -35.73 -10.56
C LEU A 311 18.70 -36.40 -11.48
N ALA A 312 18.30 -36.87 -12.67
CA ALA A 312 19.22 -37.50 -13.60
C ALA A 312 20.21 -36.47 -14.13
N GLY A 313 21.51 -36.78 -14.02
CA GLY A 313 22.60 -35.93 -14.51
C GLY A 313 22.63 -35.75 -16.03
N SER A 314 21.72 -36.39 -16.77
CA SER A 314 21.59 -36.33 -18.22
C SER A 314 20.38 -35.51 -18.69
N LEU A 315 19.44 -35.17 -17.81
CA LEU A 315 18.23 -34.45 -18.21
C LEU A 315 18.54 -32.96 -18.33
N THR A 316 18.49 -32.41 -19.53
CA THR A 316 18.68 -30.96 -19.75
C THR A 316 17.36 -30.21 -19.60
N ILE A 317 17.45 -28.88 -19.41
CA ILE A 317 16.26 -28.02 -19.33
C ILE A 317 15.42 -28.11 -20.62
N ALA A 318 16.09 -28.17 -21.79
CA ALA A 318 15.42 -28.31 -23.08
C ALA A 318 14.66 -29.65 -23.20
N GLN A 319 15.26 -30.75 -22.73
CA GLN A 319 14.60 -32.06 -22.72
C GLN A 319 13.40 -32.10 -21.77
N LEU A 320 13.53 -31.51 -20.57
CA LEU A 320 12.41 -31.41 -19.63
C LEU A 320 11.26 -30.56 -20.19
N ALA A 321 11.58 -29.44 -20.84
CA ALA A 321 10.58 -28.59 -21.49
C ALA A 321 9.85 -29.34 -22.62
N GLY A 322 10.58 -30.07 -23.46
CA GLY A 322 10.00 -30.92 -24.50
C GLY A 322 9.04 -31.98 -23.94
N MET A 323 9.45 -32.69 -22.90
CA MET A 323 8.61 -33.71 -22.24
C MET A 323 7.31 -33.13 -21.68
N ILE A 324 7.37 -31.94 -21.06
CA ILE A 324 6.17 -31.28 -20.53
C ILE A 324 5.26 -30.87 -21.67
N CYS A 325 5.79 -30.31 -22.76
CA CYS A 325 4.99 -29.90 -23.92
C CYS A 325 4.30 -31.09 -24.61
N GLU A 326 4.98 -32.23 -24.76
CA GLU A 326 4.39 -33.44 -25.37
C GLU A 326 3.28 -34.01 -24.49
N GLN A 327 3.51 -34.15 -23.18
CA GLN A 327 2.55 -34.76 -22.26
C GLN A 327 1.39 -33.83 -21.88
N ALA A 328 1.58 -32.51 -21.90
CA ALA A 328 0.50 -31.55 -21.64
C ALA A 328 -0.41 -31.32 -22.86
N SER A 329 0.01 -31.75 -24.06
CA SER A 329 -0.79 -31.67 -25.30
C SER A 329 -1.59 -32.96 -25.57
N SER A 330 -1.44 -33.99 -24.72
CA SER A 330 -2.08 -35.31 -24.82
C SER A 330 -3.29 -35.40 -23.90
#